data_AF-Q5JJ99-F1
#
_entry.id   AF-Q5JJ99-F1
#
_cell.length_a   1.000
_cell.length_b   1.000
_cell.length_c   1.000
_cell.angle_alpha   90.00
_cell.angle_beta   90.00
_cell.angle_gamma   90.00
#
_symmetry.space_group_name_H-M   'P 1'
#
loop_
_entity.id
_entity.type
_entity.pdbx_description
1 polymer ?
#
loop_
_entity_poly.entity_id
_entity_poly.type
_entity_poly.pdbx_seq_one_letter_code
_entity_poly.pdbx_strand_id
1 'polypeptide(L)'
;MKMKWRREKAYGAAFLVFSLLDALTTWVGVQRGFSEANPIVASRLSDPALFFGSFALFTTLGLLVIFASSYMSRFSRAFGYFPPLFILMRALPVFNNAYLLAGRNSAFLSLPAGFLILPLAKNSGKLLSSPTKS
;
A
#
# COMPACT_ATOMS: atom_id res chain seq x y z
N MET A 1 9.37 31.58 -3.42
CA MET A 1 8.45 30.74 -2.61
C MET A 1 7.29 30.11 -3.40
N LYS A 2 6.66 30.80 -4.37
CA LYS A 2 5.53 30.28 -5.18
C LYS A 2 5.78 28.95 -5.92
N MET A 3 7.02 28.67 -6.35
CA MET A 3 7.35 27.43 -7.06
C MET A 3 7.35 26.15 -6.19
N LYS A 4 7.57 26.27 -4.87
CA LYS A 4 7.61 25.08 -3.98
C LYS A 4 6.20 24.54 -3.73
N TRP A 5 5.25 25.44 -3.50
CA TRP A 5 3.82 25.12 -3.33
C TRP A 5 3.17 24.46 -4.56
N ARG A 6 3.61 24.82 -5.78
CA ARG A 6 3.13 24.15 -7.00
C ARG A 6 3.58 22.68 -7.06
N ARG A 7 4.80 22.38 -6.61
CA ARG A 7 5.33 21.00 -6.56
C ARG A 7 4.66 20.16 -5.47
N GLU A 8 4.43 20.72 -4.30
CA GLU A 8 3.72 20.02 -3.20
C GLU A 8 2.29 19.63 -3.60
N LYS A 9 1.55 20.55 -4.25
CA LYS A 9 0.24 20.26 -4.83
C LYS A 9 0.30 19.20 -5.93
N ALA A 10 1.32 19.25 -6.79
CA ALA A 10 1.53 18.24 -7.83
C ALA A 10 1.81 16.84 -7.24
N TYR A 11 2.58 16.76 -6.16
CA TYR A 11 2.83 15.49 -5.47
C TYR A 11 1.57 14.92 -4.82
N GLY A 12 0.79 15.76 -4.11
CA GLY A 12 -0.50 15.35 -3.56
C GLY A 12 -1.48 14.88 -4.65
N ALA A 13 -1.57 15.61 -5.75
CA ALA A 13 -2.40 15.23 -6.90
C ALA A 13 -1.95 13.91 -7.54
N ALA A 14 -0.64 13.74 -7.78
CA ALA A 14 -0.10 12.49 -8.32
C ALA A 14 -0.37 11.30 -7.39
N PHE A 15 -0.18 11.47 -6.08
CA PHE A 15 -0.47 10.43 -5.09
C PHE A 15 -1.95 10.04 -5.08
N LEU A 16 -2.85 11.04 -5.17
CA LEU A 16 -4.29 10.80 -5.29
C LEU A 16 -4.65 10.03 -6.56
N VAL A 17 -4.10 10.43 -7.71
CA VAL A 17 -4.35 9.76 -8.98
C VAL A 17 -3.88 8.30 -8.94
N PHE A 18 -2.65 8.04 -8.48
CA PHE A 18 -2.16 6.66 -8.34
C PHE A 18 -2.98 5.86 -7.33
N SER A 19 -3.40 6.47 -6.22
CA SER A 19 -4.29 5.80 -5.27
C SER A 19 -5.63 5.46 -5.93
N LEU A 20 -6.27 6.38 -6.64
CA LEU A 20 -7.53 6.09 -7.32
C LEU A 20 -7.37 4.95 -8.35
N LEU A 21 -6.30 4.98 -9.15
CA LEU A 21 -6.00 3.91 -10.11
C LEU A 21 -5.74 2.57 -9.40
N ASP A 22 -5.07 2.56 -8.25
CA ASP A 22 -4.81 1.36 -7.47
C ASP A 22 -6.13 0.73 -6.97
N ALA A 23 -7.01 1.55 -6.39
CA ALA A 23 -8.33 1.09 -5.96
C ALA A 23 -9.16 0.52 -7.12
N LEU A 24 -9.21 1.23 -8.25
CA LEU A 24 -9.98 0.81 -9.42
C LEU A 24 -9.42 -0.47 -10.03
N THR A 25 -8.11 -0.55 -10.23
CA THR A 25 -7.46 -1.75 -10.80
C THR A 25 -7.57 -2.95 -9.88
N THR A 26 -7.47 -2.75 -8.56
CA THR A 26 -7.72 -3.79 -7.55
C THR A 26 -9.17 -4.26 -7.59
N TRP A 27 -10.12 -3.32 -7.62
CA TRP A 27 -11.55 -3.63 -7.67
C TRP A 27 -11.91 -4.44 -8.91
N VAL A 28 -11.49 -3.98 -10.10
CA VAL A 28 -11.72 -4.68 -11.37
C VAL A 28 -11.00 -6.03 -11.39
N GLY A 29 -9.79 -6.12 -10.84
CA GLY A 29 -9.02 -7.36 -10.72
C GLY A 29 -9.78 -8.42 -9.92
N VAL A 30 -10.32 -8.05 -8.75
CA VAL A 30 -11.10 -9.00 -7.95
C VAL A 30 -12.40 -9.42 -8.66
N GLN A 31 -13.11 -8.49 -9.30
CA GLN A 31 -14.32 -8.82 -10.08
C GLN A 31 -14.04 -9.79 -11.24
N ARG A 32 -12.82 -9.78 -11.80
CA ARG A 32 -12.39 -10.72 -12.85
C ARG A 32 -11.88 -12.07 -12.32
N GLY A 33 -11.98 -12.31 -11.02
CA GLY A 33 -11.57 -13.59 -10.41
C GLY A 33 -10.09 -13.66 -10.01
N PHE A 34 -9.34 -12.55 -10.03
CA PHE A 34 -7.96 -12.51 -9.49
C PHE A 34 -7.92 -12.44 -7.96
N SER A 35 -8.90 -13.04 -7.27
CA SER A 35 -8.99 -13.09 -5.81
C SER A 35 -7.82 -13.86 -5.16
N GLU A 36 -7.25 -14.83 -5.88
CA GLU A 36 -6.08 -15.61 -5.46
C GLU A 36 -4.79 -14.77 -5.38
N ALA A 37 -4.67 -13.70 -6.18
CA ALA A 37 -3.51 -12.82 -6.16
C ALA A 37 -3.47 -11.91 -4.93
N ASN A 38 -4.59 -11.74 -4.21
CA ASN A 38 -4.65 -10.88 -3.03
C ASN A 38 -5.70 -11.34 -1.99
N PRO A 39 -5.41 -12.41 -1.22
CA PRO A 39 -6.36 -13.02 -0.29
C PRO A 39 -6.80 -12.09 0.85
N ILE A 40 -5.96 -11.12 1.25
CA ILE A 40 -6.29 -10.10 2.26
C ILE A 40 -7.34 -9.12 1.73
N VAL A 41 -7.36 -8.88 0.42
CA VAL A 41 -8.31 -7.98 -0.23
C VAL A 41 -9.60 -8.71 -0.59
N ALA A 42 -9.51 -9.99 -0.98
CA ALA A 42 -10.68 -10.82 -1.25
C ALA A 42 -11.65 -10.91 -0.05
N SER A 43 -11.13 -10.98 1.19
CA SER A 43 -11.97 -10.96 2.40
C SER A 43 -12.66 -9.61 2.66
N ARG A 44 -12.05 -8.51 2.20
CA ARG A 44 -12.57 -7.13 2.37
C ARG A 44 -13.51 -6.69 1.24
N LEU A 45 -13.54 -7.40 0.11
CA LEU A 45 -14.50 -7.13 -0.97
C LEU A 45 -15.90 -7.67 -0.71
N SER A 46 -16.09 -8.45 0.37
CA SER A 46 -17.41 -8.84 0.85
C SER A 46 -18.28 -7.62 1.21
N ASP A 47 -17.66 -6.50 1.57
CA ASP A 47 -18.30 -5.21 1.76
C ASP A 47 -17.53 -4.10 1.00
N PRO A 48 -18.08 -3.61 -0.14
CA PRO A 48 -17.49 -2.53 -0.91
C PRO A 48 -17.22 -1.27 -0.07
N ALA A 49 -18.07 -0.98 0.93
CA ALA A 49 -17.90 0.19 1.79
C ALA A 49 -16.65 0.06 2.69
N LEU A 50 -16.36 -1.14 3.21
CA LEU A 50 -15.13 -1.39 3.98
C LEU A 50 -13.87 -1.33 3.09
N PHE A 51 -13.96 -1.83 1.85
CA PHE A 51 -12.86 -1.72 0.88
C PHE A 51 -12.54 -0.26 0.56
N PHE A 52 -13.51 0.50 0.03
CA PHE A 52 -13.29 1.89 -0.33
C PHE A 52 -13.05 2.79 0.89
N GLY A 53 -13.67 2.50 2.03
CA GLY A 53 -13.46 3.24 3.28
C GLY A 53 -12.04 3.09 3.82
N SER A 54 -11.52 1.85 3.90
CA SER A 54 -10.12 1.62 4.28
C SER A 54 -9.15 2.26 3.29
N PHE A 55 -9.47 2.19 1.99
CA PHE A 55 -8.69 2.81 0.95
C PHE A 55 -8.62 4.35 1.09
N ALA A 56 -9.77 5.00 1.35
CA ALA A 56 -9.85 6.43 1.59
C ALA A 56 -9.06 6.85 2.83
N LEU A 57 -9.13 6.06 3.91
CA LEU A 57 -8.38 6.31 5.13
C LEU A 57 -6.86 6.27 4.88
N PHE A 58 -6.35 5.21 4.25
CA PHE A 58 -4.92 5.09 3.95
C PHE A 58 -4.43 6.16 2.97
N THR A 59 -5.27 6.53 2.00
CA THR A 59 -4.97 7.62 1.07
C THR A 59 -4.89 8.97 1.80
N THR A 60 -5.80 9.23 2.74
CA THR A 60 -5.81 10.44 3.57
C THR A 60 -4.57 10.50 4.46
N LEU A 61 -4.19 9.39 5.11
CA LEU A 61 -2.95 9.30 5.88
C LEU A 61 -1.71 9.54 5.00
N GLY A 62 -1.65 8.94 3.81
CA GLY A 62 -0.57 9.16 2.86
C GLY A 62 -0.42 10.62 2.45
N LEU A 63 -1.54 11.31 2.16
CA LEU A 63 -1.55 12.73 1.90
C LEU A 63 -1.04 13.55 3.08
N LEU A 64 -1.50 13.24 4.30
CA LEU A 64 -1.01 13.90 5.51
C LEU A 64 0.51 13.76 5.65
N VAL A 65 1.07 12.57 5.39
CA VAL A 65 2.52 12.34 5.44
C VAL A 65 3.24 13.13 4.34
N ILE A 66 2.69 13.22 3.13
CA ILE A 66 3.26 14.05 2.04
C ILE A 66 3.29 15.53 2.43
N PHE A 67 2.20 16.05 2.99
CA PHE A 67 2.15 17.45 3.44
C PHE A 67 3.05 17.70 4.65
N ALA A 68 3.05 16.80 5.64
CA ALA A 68 3.88 16.90 6.82
C ALA A 68 5.38 16.83 6.48
N SER A 69 5.80 15.89 5.63
CA SER A 69 7.18 15.80 5.14
C SER A 69 7.57 17.03 4.31
N SER A 70 6.68 17.54 3.47
CA SER A 70 6.92 18.78 2.72
C SER A 70 7.09 19.98 3.66
N TYR A 71 6.28 20.07 4.72
CA TYR A 71 6.44 21.10 5.74
C TYR A 71 7.77 20.95 6.50
N MET A 72 8.10 19.73 6.94
CA MET A 72 9.34 19.41 7.65
C MET A 72 10.59 19.60 6.78
N SER A 73 10.46 19.55 5.46
CA SER A 73 11.57 19.84 4.52
C SER A 73 12.13 21.26 4.65
N ARG A 74 11.42 22.16 5.34
CA ARG A 74 11.91 23.49 5.70
C ARG A 74 13.00 23.43 6.78
N PHE A 75 12.98 22.40 7.63
CA PHE A 75 13.93 22.21 8.72
C PHE A 75 15.06 21.24 8.35
N SER A 76 14.80 20.22 7.53
CA SER A 76 15.83 19.30 7.03
C SER A 76 15.56 18.87 5.59
N ARG A 77 16.58 18.93 4.73
CA ARG A 77 16.46 18.57 3.30
C ARG A 77 16.05 17.10 3.09
N ALA A 78 16.35 16.21 4.05
CA ALA A 78 16.03 14.78 3.96
C ALA A 78 14.52 14.54 3.79
N PHE A 79 13.67 15.35 4.43
CA PHE A 79 12.22 15.21 4.32
C PHE A 79 11.68 15.53 2.91
N GLY A 80 12.46 16.21 2.06
CA GLY A 80 12.09 16.49 0.68
C GLY A 80 12.06 15.26 -0.24
N TYR A 81 12.68 14.14 0.16
CA TYR A 81 12.70 12.89 -0.61
C TYR A 81 11.48 12.00 -0.36
N PHE A 82 10.73 12.23 0.72
CA PHE A 82 9.59 11.40 1.07
C PHE A 82 8.41 11.54 0.08
N PRO A 83 8.00 12.74 -0.36
CA PRO A 83 6.91 12.87 -1.33
C PRO A 83 7.09 12.04 -2.62
N PRO A 84 8.22 12.12 -3.36
CA PRO A 84 8.41 11.29 -4.54
C PRO A 84 8.51 9.79 -4.20
N LEU A 85 9.10 9.42 -3.06
CA LEU A 85 9.18 8.02 -2.63
C LEU A 85 7.79 7.43 -2.36
N PHE A 86 6.91 8.15 -1.67
CA PHE A 86 5.54 7.72 -1.39
C PHE A 86 4.73 7.56 -2.69
N ILE A 87 4.92 8.46 -3.65
CA ILE A 87 4.29 8.34 -4.97
C ILE A 87 4.78 7.09 -5.70
N LEU A 88 6.09 6.83 -5.71
CA LEU A 88 6.67 5.64 -6.33
C LEU A 88 6.15 4.35 -5.68
N MET A 89 6.15 4.30 -4.35
CA MET A 89 5.59 3.16 -3.60
C MET A 89 4.11 2.94 -3.93
N ARG A 90 3.34 4.02 -4.18
CA ARG A 90 1.94 3.92 -4.56
C ARG A 90 1.72 3.52 -6.02
N ALA A 91 2.65 3.86 -6.90
CA ALA A 91 2.57 3.48 -8.31
C ALA A 91 2.85 1.99 -8.55
N LEU A 92 3.67 1.35 -7.71
CA LEU A 92 3.99 -0.08 -7.82
C LEU A 92 2.75 -1.00 -7.91
N PRO A 93 1.80 -0.98 -6.96
CA PRO A 93 0.61 -1.83 -7.06
C PRO A 93 -0.27 -1.47 -8.26
N VAL A 94 -0.34 -0.19 -8.66
CA VAL A 94 -1.09 0.23 -9.86
C VAL A 94 -0.56 -0.45 -11.11
N PHE A 95 0.76 -0.38 -11.33
CA PHE A 95 1.39 -1.02 -12.49
C PHE A 95 1.25 -2.54 -12.45
N ASN A 96 1.39 -3.14 -11.28
CA ASN A 96 1.20 -4.58 -11.10
C ASN A 96 -0.22 -5.03 -11.47
N ASN A 97 -1.23 -4.35 -10.93
CA ASN A 97 -2.63 -4.66 -11.21
C ASN A 97 -2.98 -4.39 -12.68
N ALA A 98 -2.48 -3.31 -13.27
CA ALA A 98 -2.66 -3.03 -14.69
C ALA A 98 -2.04 -4.12 -15.58
N TYR A 99 -0.87 -4.64 -15.21
CA TYR A 99 -0.19 -5.73 -15.93
C TYR A 99 -0.96 -7.05 -15.84
N LEU A 100 -1.48 -7.38 -14.64
CA LEU A 100 -2.37 -8.52 -14.43
C LEU A 100 -3.67 -8.40 -15.24
N LEU A 101 -4.29 -7.22 -15.24
CA LEU A 101 -5.51 -6.95 -16.00
C LEU A 101 -5.31 -7.02 -17.52
N ALA A 102 -4.08 -6.81 -17.99
CA ALA A 102 -3.70 -7.00 -19.38
C ALA A 102 -3.48 -8.48 -19.76
N GLY A 103 -3.73 -9.42 -18.84
CA GLY A 103 -3.62 -10.86 -19.09
C GLY A 103 -2.18 -11.39 -19.09
N ARG A 104 -1.23 -10.63 -18.56
CA ARG A 104 0.18 -11.05 -18.45
C ARG A 104 0.47 -11.52 -17.03
N ASN A 105 1.15 -12.67 -16.89
CA ASN A 105 1.64 -13.15 -15.60
C ASN A 105 2.66 -12.16 -15.03
N SER A 106 2.30 -11.44 -13.95
CA SER A 106 3.20 -10.51 -13.26
C SER A 106 4.03 -11.27 -12.22
N ALA A 107 5.30 -11.57 -12.54
CA ALA A 107 6.24 -12.15 -11.58
C ALA A 107 6.77 -11.13 -10.54
N PHE A 108 6.46 -9.83 -10.69
CA PHE A 108 7.14 -8.76 -9.95
C PHE A 108 6.72 -8.59 -8.49
N LEU A 109 5.55 -9.10 -8.06
CA LEU A 109 5.00 -8.81 -6.73
C LEU A 109 4.22 -9.98 -6.11
N SER A 110 4.67 -11.22 -6.29
CA SER A 110 4.28 -12.33 -5.39
C SER A 110 4.96 -12.22 -4.01
N LEU A 111 5.38 -11.02 -3.60
CA LEU A 111 5.79 -10.71 -2.23
C LEU A 111 4.50 -10.34 -1.48
N PRO A 112 3.85 -11.30 -0.80
CA PRO A 112 2.75 -10.96 0.08
C PRO A 112 3.25 -9.91 1.07
N ALA A 113 2.37 -8.96 1.41
CA ALA A 113 2.54 -8.01 2.50
C ALA A 113 2.92 -8.68 3.86
N GLY A 114 2.93 -10.01 3.95
CA GLY A 114 3.46 -10.81 5.06
C GLY A 114 4.98 -10.87 5.19
N PHE A 115 5.77 -10.43 4.19
CA PHE A 115 7.24 -10.49 4.30
C PHE A 115 7.81 -9.48 5.32
N LEU A 116 7.04 -8.46 5.71
CA LEU A 116 7.39 -7.55 6.80
C LEU A 116 6.77 -7.93 8.16
N ILE A 117 5.98 -9.02 8.23
CA ILE A 117 5.29 -9.47 9.45
C ILE A 117 5.88 -10.79 10.02
N LEU A 118 6.67 -11.55 9.26
CA LEU A 118 7.43 -12.69 9.80
C LEU A 118 8.93 -12.36 9.85
N PRO A 119 9.46 -12.13 11.07
CA PRO A 119 9.74 -13.25 11.96
C PRO A 119 9.32 -13.00 13.41
N LEU A 120 8.03 -12.79 13.69
CA LEU A 120 7.51 -12.79 15.08
C LEU A 120 6.70 -14.05 15.44
N ALA A 121 6.22 -14.81 14.46
CA ALA A 121 5.41 -16.01 14.72
C ALA A 121 6.22 -17.31 14.93
N LYS A 122 7.54 -17.31 14.65
CA LYS A 122 8.35 -18.54 14.73
C LYS A 122 8.90 -18.84 16.13
N ASN A 123 8.77 -17.93 17.10
CA ASN A 123 9.38 -18.08 18.43
C ASN A 123 8.40 -18.30 19.60
N SER A 124 7.09 -18.27 19.37
CA SER A 124 6.09 -18.49 20.43
C SER A 124 5.66 -19.97 20.60
N GLY A 125 6.13 -20.88 19.74
CA GLY A 125 5.75 -22.30 19.77
C GLY A 125 6.63 -23.23 20.61
N LYS A 126 7.64 -22.73 21.35
CA LYS A 126 8.64 -23.58 22.04
C LYS A 126 8.63 -23.51 23.58
N LEU A 127 7.56 -23.01 24.18
CA LEU A 127 7.46 -22.82 25.65
C LEU A 127 6.35 -23.60 26.36
N LEU A 128 5.62 -24.50 25.67
CA LEU A 128 4.64 -25.39 26.29
C LEU A 128 4.88 -26.86 25.89
N SER A 129 5.94 -27.43 26.43
CA SER A 129 6.01 -28.88 26.63
C SER A 129 6.79 -29.15 27.92
N SER A 130 6.11 -29.01 29.05
CA SER A 130 6.52 -29.64 30.31
C SER A 130 6.20 -31.13 30.21
N PRO A 131 7.18 -32.04 30.32
CA PRO A 131 6.87 -33.45 30.49
C PRO A 131 6.62 -33.72 31.98
N THR A 132 5.34 -33.88 32.34
CA THR A 132 4.95 -34.64 33.53
C THR A 132 5.42 -36.09 33.33
N LYS A 133 6.46 -36.48 34.06
CA LYS A 133 6.83 -37.88 34.25
C LYS A 133 6.01 -38.45 35.42
N SER A 134 5.22 -39.47 35.15
CA SER A 134 4.76 -40.47 36.13
C SER A 134 5.82 -41.55 36.29
#